data_AF-A0A5J4XW29-F1
#
_entry.id   AF-A0A5J4XW29-F1
#
_cell.length_a   1.000
_cell.length_b   1.000
_cell.length_c   1.000
_cell.angle_alpha   90.00
_cell.angle_beta   90.00
_cell.angle_gamma   90.00
#
_symmetry.space_group_name_H-M   'P 1'
#
loop_
_entity.id
_entity.type
_entity.pdbx_description
1 polymer ?
#
loop_
_entity_poly.entity_id
_entity_poly.type
_entity_poly.pdbx_seq_one_letter_code
_entity_poly.pdbx_strand_id
1 'polypeptide(L)'
;MAMNGQEAEQMVAIVDHELRFTPMAQLAREHLQAGQIGQVRWVDVTVTLPAPSGGRKWDWWADETQGGGVVGAVGSHVIDLLRFVLQAEVSGVSAHLKTMASPL
;
A
#
# COMPACT_ATOMS: atom_id res chain seq x y z
N MET A 1 14.24 -15.88 18.31
CA MET A 1 13.81 -15.59 19.68
C MET A 1 12.29 -15.52 19.65
N ALA A 2 11.60 -16.56 20.10
CA ALA A 2 10.13 -16.57 20.13
C ALA A 2 9.70 -16.01 21.48
N MET A 3 8.97 -14.88 21.47
CA MET A 3 8.42 -14.25 22.67
C MET A 3 7.17 -15.00 23.13
N ASN A 4 6.92 -15.02 24.44
CA ASN A 4 5.72 -15.63 25.01
C ASN A 4 4.54 -14.62 25.00
N GLY A 5 3.31 -15.13 25.17
CA GLY A 5 2.08 -14.35 24.96
C GLY A 5 1.88 -13.13 25.86
N GLN A 6 2.56 -13.05 27.02
CA GLN A 6 2.45 -11.91 27.94
C GLN A 6 3.32 -10.72 27.51
N GLU A 7 4.46 -10.96 26.86
CA GLU A 7 5.31 -9.88 26.31
C GLU A 7 4.64 -9.21 25.10
N ALA A 8 3.86 -9.98 24.32
CA ALA A 8 3.09 -9.46 23.20
C ALA A 8 1.93 -8.54 23.62
N GLU A 9 1.34 -8.76 24.80
CA GLU A 9 0.19 -7.97 25.30
C GLU A 9 0.54 -6.51 25.63
N GLN A 10 1.82 -6.20 25.85
CA GLN A 10 2.30 -4.85 26.19
C GLN A 10 2.97 -4.12 25.01
N MET A 11 2.94 -4.72 23.81
CA MET A 11 3.59 -4.14 22.64
C MET A 11 2.60 -3.47 21.69
N VAL A 12 3.00 -2.32 21.15
CA VAL A 12 2.29 -1.67 20.06
C VAL A 12 2.78 -2.25 18.76
N ALA A 13 1.89 -2.91 18.01
CA ALA A 13 2.15 -3.32 16.64
C ALA A 13 1.68 -2.21 15.67
N ILE A 14 2.57 -1.78 14.79
CA ILE A 14 2.28 -0.78 13.76
C ILE A 14 2.67 -1.38 12.42
N VAL A 15 1.76 -1.26 11.45
CA VAL A 15 2.04 -1.56 10.04
C VAL A 15 2.60 -0.30 9.40
N ASP A 16 3.65 -0.45 8.60
CA ASP A 16 4.32 0.65 7.92
C ASP A 16 3.48 1.20 6.76
N HIS A 17 2.42 1.92 7.10
CA HIS A 17 1.65 2.76 6.19
C HIS A 17 2.03 4.23 6.41
N GLU A 18 3.32 4.48 6.20
CA GLU A 18 4.00 5.75 6.34
C GLU A 18 3.37 6.87 5.52
N LEU A 19 2.77 6.56 4.36
CA LEU A 19 2.15 7.57 3.49
C LEU A 19 1.06 8.39 4.21
N ARG A 20 0.38 7.80 5.20
CA ARG A 20 -0.59 8.50 6.06
C ARG A 20 0.02 9.72 6.74
N PHE A 21 1.30 9.68 7.08
CA PHE A 21 1.99 10.72 7.85
C PHE A 21 2.61 11.81 6.98
N THR A 22 2.50 11.71 5.64
CA THR A 22 2.96 12.77 4.75
C THR A 22 2.09 14.02 4.90
N PRO A 23 2.66 15.25 4.83
CA PRO A 23 1.87 16.47 4.93
C PRO A 23 0.76 16.55 3.87
N MET A 24 1.03 16.04 2.67
CA MET A 24 0.08 16.00 1.56
C MET A 24 -1.14 15.11 1.88
N ALA A 25 -0.93 13.92 2.45
CA ALA A 25 -2.03 13.03 2.83
C ALA A 25 -2.89 13.63 3.95
N GLN A 26 -2.25 14.20 4.98
CA GLN A 26 -2.94 14.85 6.09
C GLN A 26 -3.79 16.03 5.61
N LEU A 27 -3.22 16.91 4.80
CA LEU A 27 -3.91 18.08 4.26
C LEU A 27 -5.05 17.68 3.32
N ALA A 28 -4.84 16.70 2.44
CA ALA A 28 -5.90 16.19 1.57
C ALA A 28 -7.08 15.67 2.38
N ARG A 29 -6.82 14.86 3.40
CA ARG A 29 -7.86 14.35 4.31
C ARG A 29 -8.62 15.47 5.00
N GLU A 30 -7.94 16.48 5.54
CA GLU A 30 -8.57 17.64 6.18
C GLU A 30 -9.51 18.39 5.23
N HIS A 31 -9.05 18.68 4.00
CA HIS A 31 -9.86 19.37 2.99
C HIS A 31 -11.10 18.57 2.56
N LEU A 32 -10.95 17.25 2.40
CA LEU A 32 -12.07 16.38 2.06
C LEU A 32 -13.09 16.29 3.22
N GLN A 33 -12.62 16.16 4.45
CA GLN A 33 -13.47 16.13 5.64
C GLN A 33 -14.21 17.46 5.85
N ALA A 34 -13.57 18.58 5.52
CA ALA A 34 -14.19 19.90 5.52
C ALA A 34 -15.18 20.12 4.36
N GLY A 35 -15.35 19.13 3.46
CA GLY A 35 -16.29 19.19 2.35
C GLY A 35 -15.90 20.18 1.24
N GLN A 36 -14.64 20.59 1.17
CA GLN A 36 -14.22 21.71 0.32
C GLN A 36 -14.39 21.47 -1.19
N ILE A 37 -14.43 20.21 -1.62
CA ILE A 37 -14.65 19.82 -3.02
C ILE A 37 -15.97 19.08 -3.24
N GLY A 38 -16.84 19.02 -2.22
CA GLY A 38 -18.05 18.21 -2.23
C GLY A 38 -17.79 16.70 -2.19
N GLN A 39 -18.68 15.91 -2.77
CA GLN A 39 -18.56 14.45 -2.78
C GLN A 39 -17.52 13.99 -3.80
N VAL A 40 -16.53 13.21 -3.35
CA VAL A 40 -15.58 12.53 -4.25
C VAL A 40 -16.32 11.48 -5.07
N ARG A 41 -16.20 11.56 -6.40
CA ARG A 41 -16.85 10.64 -7.35
C ARG A 41 -15.89 9.69 -8.04
N TRP A 42 -14.64 10.11 -8.20
CA TRP A 42 -13.61 9.38 -8.90
C TRP A 42 -12.24 9.75 -8.33
N VAL A 43 -11.37 8.74 -8.24
CA VAL A 43 -9.96 8.92 -7.91
C VAL A 43 -9.16 8.08 -8.88
N ASP A 44 -8.15 8.69 -9.49
CA ASP A 44 -7.16 8.02 -10.31
C ASP A 44 -5.81 8.06 -9.60
N VAL A 45 -5.10 6.94 -9.56
CA VAL A 45 -3.75 6.87 -9.02
C VAL A 45 -2.87 6.13 -10.00
N THR A 46 -1.83 6.83 -10.45
CA THR A 46 -0.78 6.24 -11.30
C THR A 46 0.52 6.19 -10.51
N VAL A 47 1.08 4.99 -10.37
CA VAL A 47 2.41 4.79 -9.79
C VAL A 47 3.37 4.35 -10.89
N THR A 48 4.45 5.10 -11.05
CA THR A 48 5.53 4.76 -11.98
C THR A 48 6.71 4.22 -11.20
N LEU A 49 7.13 3.01 -11.54
CA LEU A 49 8.30 2.35 -10.97
C LEU A 49 9.32 2.11 -12.09
N PRO A 50 10.63 2.18 -11.78
CA PRO A 50 11.65 1.77 -12.74
C PRO A 50 11.45 0.30 -13.12
N ALA A 51 11.65 -0.02 -14.40
CA ALA A 51 11.65 -1.40 -14.86
C ALA A 51 12.73 -2.20 -14.11
N PRO A 52 12.48 -3.48 -13.78
CA PRO A 52 13.53 -4.36 -13.29
C PRO A 52 14.70 -4.34 -14.28
N SER A 53 15.82 -3.74 -13.89
CA SER A 53 17.04 -3.78 -14.71
C SER A 53 17.51 -5.23 -14.80
N GLY A 54 17.93 -5.70 -15.98
CA GLY A 54 18.34 -7.10 -16.23
C GLY A 54 19.50 -7.64 -15.40
N GLY A 55 20.02 -6.89 -14.41
CA GLY A 55 21.01 -7.33 -13.43
C GLY A 55 20.47 -7.55 -12.01
N ARG A 56 19.18 -7.29 -11.72
CA ARG A 56 18.62 -7.55 -10.39
C ARG A 56 18.51 -9.07 -10.18
N LYS A 57 19.20 -9.58 -9.16
CA LYS A 57 19.09 -10.99 -8.75
C LYS A 57 17.67 -11.27 -8.27
N TRP A 58 17.18 -12.48 -8.54
CA TRP A 58 15.92 -12.95 -7.99
C TRP A 58 16.02 -13.06 -6.46
N ASP A 59 15.14 -12.37 -5.76
CA ASP A 59 15.03 -12.40 -4.31
C ASP A 59 13.55 -12.50 -3.90
N TRP A 60 13.29 -12.49 -2.59
CA TRP A 60 11.94 -12.62 -2.03
C TRP A 60 10.96 -11.58 -2.58
N TRP A 61 11.44 -10.39 -2.98
CA TRP A 61 10.59 -9.31 -3.48
C TRP A 61 9.98 -9.64 -4.84
N ALA A 62 10.65 -10.49 -5.63
CA ALA A 62 10.16 -10.98 -6.91
C ALA A 62 9.39 -12.32 -6.80
N ASP A 63 9.43 -12.98 -5.64
CA ASP A 63 8.90 -14.33 -5.43
C ASP A 63 7.48 -14.31 -4.86
N GLU A 64 6.51 -14.74 -5.66
CA GLU A 64 5.09 -14.85 -5.25
C GLU A 64 4.90 -15.76 -4.04
N THR A 65 5.69 -16.84 -3.92
CA THR A 65 5.56 -17.80 -2.81
C THR A 65 5.99 -17.20 -1.47
N GLN A 66 6.73 -16.10 -1.49
CA GLN A 66 7.17 -15.35 -0.33
C GLN A 66 6.35 -14.06 -0.11
N GLY A 67 5.25 -13.88 -0.86
CA GLY A 67 4.41 -12.69 -0.79
C GLY A 67 4.99 -11.47 -1.51
N GLY A 68 5.94 -11.70 -2.44
CA GLY A 68 6.52 -10.66 -3.27
C GLY A 68 5.54 -10.04 -4.27
N GLY A 69 6.05 -9.11 -5.08
CA GLY A 69 5.31 -8.43 -6.13
C GLY A 69 4.89 -7.00 -5.79
N VAL A 70 4.78 -6.18 -6.84
CA VAL A 70 4.54 -4.74 -6.74
C VAL A 70 3.19 -4.39 -6.08
N VAL A 71 2.17 -5.23 -6.26
CA VAL A 71 0.86 -4.97 -5.64
C VAL A 71 0.96 -5.05 -4.12
N GLY A 72 1.64 -6.06 -3.58
CA GLY A 72 1.86 -6.19 -2.15
C GLY A 72 2.79 -5.11 -1.59
N ALA A 73 3.87 -4.79 -2.31
CA ALA A 73 4.89 -3.85 -1.83
C ALA A 73 4.53 -2.36 -1.99
N VAL A 74 3.76 -2.00 -3.03
CA VAL A 74 3.46 -0.59 -3.36
C VAL A 74 1.96 -0.35 -3.46
N GLY A 75 1.23 -1.28 -4.07
CA GLY A 75 -0.23 -1.20 -4.17
C GLY A 75 -0.92 -1.14 -2.81
N SER A 76 -0.40 -1.86 -1.80
CA SER A 76 -0.91 -1.83 -0.43
C SER A 76 -0.86 -0.43 0.19
N HIS A 77 0.25 0.30 0.03
CA HIS A 77 0.39 1.68 0.52
C HIS A 77 -0.57 2.63 -0.19
N VAL A 78 -0.80 2.46 -1.50
CA VAL A 78 -1.77 3.27 -2.25
C VAL A 78 -3.20 3.00 -1.79
N ILE A 79 -3.60 1.73 -1.68
CA ILE A 79 -4.94 1.34 -1.22
C ILE A 79 -5.18 1.86 0.20
N ASP A 80 -4.18 1.73 1.08
CA ASP A 80 -4.23 2.25 2.43
C ASP A 80 -4.40 3.77 2.46
N LEU A 81 -3.59 4.50 1.68
CA LEU A 81 -3.66 5.95 1.59
C LEU A 81 -5.05 6.42 1.14
N LEU A 82 -5.64 5.73 0.15
CA LEU A 82 -6.99 6.05 -0.31
C LEU A 82 -8.04 5.82 0.78
N ARG A 83 -7.97 4.70 1.51
CA ARG A 83 -8.87 4.44 2.66
C ARG A 83 -8.71 5.52 3.74
N PHE A 84 -7.46 5.92 4.03
CA PHE A 84 -7.14 6.95 5.02
C PHE A 84 -7.65 8.35 4.63
N VAL A 85 -7.46 8.76 3.38
CA VAL A 85 -7.82 10.11 2.89
C VAL A 85 -9.33 10.21 2.63
N LEU A 86 -9.93 9.20 2.01
CA LEU A 86 -11.35 9.19 1.65
C LEU A 86 -12.26 8.81 2.81
N GLN A 87 -11.73 8.23 3.89
CA GLN A 87 -12.50 7.71 5.02
C GLN A 87 -13.60 6.73 4.56
N ALA A 88 -13.23 5.86 3.63
CA ALA A 88 -14.13 4.91 2.98
C ALA A 88 -13.48 3.53 2.89
N GLU A 89 -14.32 2.51 2.81
CA GLU A 89 -13.90 1.12 2.69
C GLU A 89 -14.19 0.56 1.30
N VAL A 90 -13.37 -0.40 0.87
CA VAL A 90 -13.50 -1.06 -0.43
C VAL A 90 -14.72 -1.97 -0.42
N SER A 91 -15.65 -1.75 -1.35
CA SER A 91 -16.87 -2.56 -1.51
C SER A 91 -16.80 -3.58 -2.65
N GLY A 92 -15.85 -3.42 -3.57
CA GLY A 92 -15.64 -4.32 -4.70
C GLY A 92 -14.31 -4.05 -5.38
N VAL A 93 -13.76 -5.07 -6.05
CA VAL A 93 -12.46 -5.01 -6.72
C VAL A 93 -12.51 -5.65 -8.10
N SER A 94 -11.72 -5.12 -9.02
CA SER A 94 -11.37 -5.73 -10.30
C SER A 94 -9.92 -5.40 -10.59
N ALA A 95 -9.15 -6.38 -11.04
CA ALA A 95 -7.71 -6.22 -11.26
C ALA A 95 -7.27 -7.01 -12.49
N HIS A 96 -6.32 -6.42 -13.23
CA HIS A 96 -5.58 -7.09 -14.29
C HIS A 96 -4.10 -7.04 -13.94
N LEU A 97 -3.48 -8.20 -13.78
CA LEU A 97 -2.08 -8.32 -13.40
C LEU A 97 -1.27 -8.91 -14.55
N LYS A 98 -0.02 -8.46 -14.68
CA LYS A 98 0.94 -8.98 -15.64
C LYS A 98 2.26 -9.29 -14.95
N THR A 99 2.72 -10.52 -15.10
CA THR A 99 4.05 -10.93 -14.65
C THR A 99 5.11 -10.39 -15.61
N MET A 100 6.04 -9.60 -15.08
CA MET A 100 7.08 -8.91 -15.86
C MET A 100 8.44 -9.62 -15.81
N ALA A 101 8.64 -10.52 -14.84
CA ALA A 101 9.83 -11.34 -14.67
C ALA A 101 9.44 -12.67 -14.03
N SER A 102 10.18 -13.73 -14.32
CA SER A 102 10.06 -15.06 -13.71
C SER A 102 11.44 -15.56 -13.32
N PRO A 103 11.54 -16.55 -12.41
CA PRO A 103 12.80 -17.27 -12.22
C PRO A 103 13.27 -17.88 -13.56
N LEU A 104 14.59 -17.99 -13.73
CA LEU A 104 15.20 -18.80 -14.79
C LEU A 104 15.04 -20.29 -14.49
#